data_AF-A0A943XLH3-F1
#
_entry.id   AF-A0A943XLH3-F1
#
_cell.length_a   1.000
_cell.length_b   1.000
_cell.length_c   1.000
_cell.angle_alpha   90.00
_cell.angle_beta   90.00
_cell.angle_gamma   90.00
#
_symmetry.space_group_name_H-M   'P 1'
#
loop_
_entity.id
_entity.type
_entity.pdbx_description
1 polymer ?
#
loop_
_entity_poly.entity_id
_entity_poly.type
_entity_poly.pdbx_seq_one_letter_code
_entity_poly.pdbx_strand_id
1 'polypeptide(L)' 'MEDIFFTSFVCTRCKTEIEASSDMIGQETECPACGAKIVIPDNRPNDGVSRHAVGDEDPDTIQALKSRTIRIDLGDF' A
#
# COMPACT_ATOMS: atom_id res chain seq x y z
N MET A 1 -10.27 27.02 -4.40
CA MET A 1 -11.00 25.75 -4.57
C MET A 1 -10.55 24.94 -3.39
N GLU A 2 -11.33 24.92 -2.29
CA GLU A 2 -10.95 24.21 -1.07
C GLU A 2 -10.80 22.71 -1.39
N ASP A 3 -9.66 22.13 -1.02
CA ASP A 3 -9.38 20.70 -1.20
C ASP A 3 -10.18 19.88 -0.17
N ILE A 4 -11.40 19.50 -0.53
CA ILE A 4 -12.21 18.56 0.26
C ILE A 4 -11.66 17.14 -0.01
N PHE A 5 -11.02 16.56 1.00
CA PHE A 5 -10.62 15.15 1.00
C PHE A 5 -11.50 14.33 1.95
N PHE A 6 -11.48 13.01 1.80
CA PHE A 6 -12.19 12.07 2.67
C PHE A 6 -11.19 11.37 3.61
N THR A 7 -11.61 11.13 4.85
CA THR A 7 -10.88 10.34 5.84
C THR A 7 -11.70 9.10 6.21
N SER A 8 -11.03 7.97 6.37
CA SER A 8 -11.64 6.72 6.86
C SER A 8 -11.16 6.43 8.28
N PHE A 9 -12.11 6.06 9.14
CA PHE A 9 -11.84 5.74 10.54
C PHE A 9 -12.87 4.72 11.07
N VAL A 10 -12.57 4.10 12.21
CA VAL A 10 -13.40 3.03 12.78
C VAL A 10 -14.18 3.56 13.98
N CYS A 11 -15.48 3.27 14.02
CA CYS A 11 -16.34 3.63 15.14
C CYS A 11 -15.92 2.87 16.41
N THR A 12 -15.74 3.57 17.53
CA THR A 12 -15.37 2.96 18.82
C THR A 12 -16.49 2.13 19.46
N ARG A 13 -17.73 2.27 18.98
CA ARG A 13 -18.92 1.60 19.52
C ARG A 13 -19.25 0.32 18.77
N CYS A 14 -19.47 0.42 17.47
CA CYS A 14 -19.86 -0.71 16.61
C CYS A 14 -18.68 -1.32 15.83
N LYS A 15 -17.50 -0.68 15.85
CA LYS A 15 -16.33 -1.09 15.05
C LYS A 15 -16.58 -1.13 13.54
N THR A 16 -17.53 -0.33 13.06
CA THR A 16 -17.75 -0.14 11.62
C THR A 16 -16.72 0.83 11.06
N GLU A 17 -16.28 0.59 9.82
CA GLU A 17 -15.52 1.56 9.03
C GLU A 17 -16.45 2.67 8.53
N ILE A 18 -16.07 3.92 8.77
CA ILE A 18 -16.82 5.12 8.41
C ILE A 18 -15.90 6.01 7.59
N GLU A 19 -16.42 6.51 6.47
CA GLU A 19 -15.80 7.54 5.66
C GLU A 19 -16.48 8.89 5.95
N ALA A 20 -15.69 9.92 6.23
CA ALA A 20 -16.18 11.27 6.48
C ALA A 20 -15.37 12.32 5.72
N SER A 21 -16.01 13.44 5.39
CA SER A 21 -15.38 14.57 4.73
C SER A 21 -14.48 15.35 5.69
N SER A 22 -13.39 15.89 5.16
CA SER A 22 -12.43 16.74 5.88
C SER A 22 -13.04 17.99 6.53
N ASP A 23 -14.14 18.50 5.99
CA ASP A 23 -14.89 19.63 6.58
C ASP A 23 -15.52 19.28 7.95
N MET A 24 -15.77 17.99 8.20
CA MET A 24 -16.33 17.50 9.45
C MET A 24 -15.28 17.13 10.51
N ILE A 25 -13.98 17.26 10.20
CA ILE A 25 -12.89 16.92 11.11
C ILE A 25 -13.01 17.77 12.38
N GLY A 26 -12.99 17.11 13.55
CA GLY A 26 -13.16 17.78 14.85
C GLY A 26 -14.61 18.11 15.23
N GLN A 27 -15.59 17.87 14.35
CA GLN A 27 -17.02 18.01 14.67
C GLN A 27 -17.58 16.72 15.32
N GLU A 28 -18.52 16.88 16.25
CA GLU A 28 -19.31 15.76 16.80
C GLU A 28 -20.43 15.40 15.81
N THR A 29 -20.43 14.16 15.34
CA THR A 29 -21.45 13.62 14.44
C THR A 29 -22.00 12.29 14.96
N GLU A 30 -23.03 11.77 14.31
CA GLU A 30 -23.63 10.48 14.61
C GLU A 30 -23.10 9.38 13.68
N CYS A 31 -22.77 8.22 14.25
CA CYS A 31 -22.37 7.04 13.50
C CYS A 31 -23.53 6.53 12.62
N PRO A 32 -23.39 6.47 11.28
CA PRO A 32 -24.47 6.04 10.39
C PRO A 32 -24.84 4.56 10.54
N ALA A 33 -24.00 3.74 11.18
CA ALA A 33 -24.28 2.33 11.39
C ALA A 33 -24.97 2.02 12.73
N CYS A 34 -24.78 2.85 13.77
CA CYS A 34 -25.29 2.54 15.11
C CYS A 34 -25.94 3.69 15.86
N GLY A 35 -25.91 4.92 15.34
CA GLY A 35 -26.50 6.08 16.01
C GLY A 35 -25.67 6.63 17.17
N ALA A 36 -24.41 6.20 17.33
CA ALA A 36 -23.57 6.69 18.43
C ALA A 36 -22.94 8.05 18.09
N LYS A 37 -22.87 8.94 19.08
CA LYS A 37 -22.12 10.20 18.99
C LYS A 37 -20.61 9.92 18.93
N ILE A 38 -19.96 10.38 17.88
CA ILE A 38 -18.54 10.19 17.59
C ILE A 38 -17.93 11.51 17.10
N VAL A 39 -16.65 11.73 17.39
CA VAL A 39 -15.89 12.89 16.88
C VAL A 39 -15.04 12.42 15.71
N ILE A 40 -15.08 13.13 14.60
CA ILE A 40 -14.27 12.80 13.41
C ILE A 40 -12.80 13.11 13.70
N PRO A 41 -11.90 12.10 13.74
CA PRO A 41 -10.47 12.33 13.95
C PRO A 41 -9.80 12.87 12.67
N ASP A 42 -8.80 13.73 12.82
CA ASP A 42 -7.91 14.12 11.71
C ASP A 42 -6.97 12.97 11.35
N ASN A 43 -7.50 11.97 10.65
CA ASN A 43 -6.68 10.90 10.09
C ASN A 43 -6.42 11.25 8.63
N ARG A 44 -5.53 12.22 8.39
CA ARG A 44 -5.00 12.45 7.05
C ARG A 44 -4.46 11.11 6.55
N PRO A 45 -4.92 10.61 5.39
CA PRO A 45 -4.38 9.39 4.82
C PRO A 45 -2.90 9.65 4.57
N ASN A 46 -2.07 9.24 5.53
CA ASN A 46 -0.65 9.12 5.32
C ASN A 46 -0.54 7.91 4.41
N ASP A 47 -0.54 8.14 3.10
CA ASP A 47 -0.25 7.17 2.05
C ASP A 47 1.23 6.77 2.13
N GLY A 48 1.65 6.32 3.31
CA GLY A 48 2.95 5.76 3.63
C GLY A 48 2.96 4.26 3.45
N VAL A 49 1.97 3.68 2.74
CA VAL A 49 2.14 2.33 2.19
C VAL A 49 3.04 2.43 0.96
N SER A 50 4.33 2.71 1.22
CA SER A 50 5.37 2.22 0.33
C SER A 50 5.24 0.71 0.32
N ARG A 51 4.44 0.19 -0.62
CA ARG A 51 4.42 -1.20 -1.02
C ARG A 51 5.74 -1.47 -1.75
N HIS A 52 6.86 -1.35 -1.07
CA HIS A 52 8.05 -2.06 -1.45
C HIS A 52 7.91 -3.48 -0.90
N ALA A 53 6.96 -4.23 -1.47
CA ALA A 53 7.18 -5.65 -1.62
C ALA A 53 8.05 -5.84 -2.88
N VAL A 54 9.26 -5.26 -2.86
CA VAL A 54 10.34 -5.69 -3.74
C VAL A 54 11.06 -6.76 -2.95
N GLY A 55 10.52 -7.97 -3.03
CA GLY A 55 11.27 -9.19 -2.77
C GLY A 55 11.31 -9.95 -4.09
N ASP A 56 12.49 -10.48 -4.43
CA ASP A 56 12.80 -11.33 -5.59
C ASP A 56 13.15 -10.64 -6.92
N GLU A 57 14.24 -9.87 -6.92
CA GLU A 57 15.16 -9.90 -8.07
C GLU A 57 16.52 -10.40 -7.56
N ASP A 58 16.67 -11.73 -7.56
CA ASP A 58 17.95 -12.39 -7.33
C ASP A 58 18.83 -12.26 -8.60
N PRO A 59 19.95 -11.51 -8.55
CA PRO A 59 20.77 -11.22 -9.72
C PRO A 59 21.59 -12.43 -10.22
N ASP A 60 21.52 -13.59 -9.57
CA ASP A 60 22.33 -14.77 -9.94
C ASP A 60 21.82 -15.50 -11.20
N THR A 61 20.55 -15.29 -11.58
CA THR A 61 19.94 -15.98 -12.74
C THR A 61 20.54 -15.57 -14.08
N ILE A 62 21.22 -14.41 -14.17
CA ILE A 62 21.79 -13.87 -15.43
C ILE A 62 23.25 -14.34 -15.66
N GLN A 63 23.85 -15.18 -14.82
CA GLN A 63 25.25 -15.59 -15.02
C GLN A 63 25.43 -16.89 -15.84
N ALA A 64 24.37 -17.69 -16.01
CA ALA A 64 24.48 -19.04 -16.60
C ALA A 64 24.55 -19.10 -18.15
N LEU A 65 24.40 -17.98 -18.87
CA LEU A 65 24.30 -18.00 -20.36
C LEU A 65 25.58 -17.59 -21.12
N LYS A 66 26.74 -17.41 -20.49
CA LYS A 66 27.94 -16.89 -21.17
C LYS A 66 29.00 -17.89 -21.63
N SER A 67 28.83 -19.20 -21.45
CA SER A 67 29.88 -20.17 -21.76
C SER A 67 29.47 -21.19 -22.82
N ARG A 68 29.08 -20.70 -24.02
CA ARG A 68 29.03 -21.52 -25.24
C ARG A 68 30.21 -21.16 -26.13
N THR A 69 31.37 -21.79 -25.93
CA THR A 69 32.40 -21.87 -26.98
C THR A 69 33.12 -23.21 -26.89
N ILE A 70 32.91 -24.02 -27.92
CA ILE A 70 33.44 -25.36 -28.15
C ILE A 70 34.92 -25.27 -28.53
N ARG A 71 35.79 -26.03 -27.86
CA ARG A 71 37.14 -26.33 -28.34
C ARG A 71 37.05 -27.66 -29.10
N ILE A 72 37.06 -27.62 -30.43
CA ILE A 72 37.19 -28.83 -31.26
C ILE A 72 38.66 -29.23 -31.19
N ASP A 73 38.94 -30.41 -30.64
CA ASP A 73 40.20 -31.10 -30.87
C ASP A 73 40.09 -31.78 -32.23
N LEU A 74 40.70 -31.19 -33.26
CA LEU A 74 40.96 -31.90 -34.50
C LEU A 74 42.14 -32.82 -34.21
N GLY A 75 41.90 -34.13 -34.29
CA GLY A 75 42.87 -35.18 -33.97
C GLY A 75 44.22 -34.99 -34.67
N ASP A 76 45.28 -35.26 -33.91
CA ASP A 76 46.66 -35.32 -34.35
C ASP A 76 46.86 -36.53 -35.27
N PHE A 77 47.33 -36.27 -36.50
CA PHE A 77 47.87 -37.25 -37.44
C PHE A 77 49.34 -37.53 -37.14
#